data_AF-A0A2V5P7W2-F1
#
_entry.id   AF-A0A2V5P7W2-F1
#
_cell.length_a   1.000
_cell.length_b   1.000
_cell.length_c   1.000
_cell.angle_alpha   90.00
_cell.angle_beta   90.00
_cell.angle_gamma   90.00
#
_symmetry.space_group_name_H-M   'P 1'
#
loop_
_entity.id
_entity.type
_entity.pdbx_description
1 polymer ?
#
loop_
_entity_poly.entity_id
_entity_poly.type
_entity_poly.pdbx_seq_one_letter_code
_entity_poly.pdbx_strand_id
1 'polypeptide(L)'
;MPRKLSSIAPGWWDYTTLDQEIIRDAASLTPEIMARLSRPGFKVVLYETLEEFYLAEALEYITAWEQSTPDNPVGICGPIGPTEQLPLVARLVNDLNLNVKSAHFWGMDEWFLDGKEAPPTHPLSFEKADREMCFSRIRNDLVMPDANLHFPKADTAVYRKSWESGVRCAVMQGGQGDV
;
A
#
# COMPACT_ATOMS: atom_id res chain seq x y z
N MET A 1 -22.29 -0.31 -29.07
CA MET A 1 -23.15 -1.26 -28.33
C MET A 1 -23.35 -0.73 -26.91
N PRO A 2 -24.51 -0.94 -26.26
CA PRO A 2 -24.68 -0.57 -24.86
C PRO A 2 -23.66 -1.33 -24.00
N ARG A 3 -23.19 -0.69 -22.93
CA ARG A 3 -22.20 -1.25 -22.00
C ARG A 3 -22.72 -2.55 -21.39
N LYS A 4 -21.83 -3.54 -21.21
CA LYS A 4 -22.14 -4.74 -20.42
C LYS A 4 -22.43 -4.37 -18.96
N LEU A 5 -23.42 -5.04 -18.37
CA LEU A 5 -23.68 -4.96 -16.94
C LEU A 5 -22.68 -5.85 -16.20
N SER A 6 -22.26 -5.40 -15.02
CA SER A 6 -21.38 -6.19 -14.17
C SER A 6 -22.09 -7.45 -13.69
N SER A 7 -21.37 -8.58 -13.69
CA SER A 7 -21.86 -9.83 -13.09
C SER A 7 -21.66 -9.90 -11.58
N ILE A 8 -20.91 -8.98 -10.98
CA ILE A 8 -20.64 -8.90 -9.54
C ILE A 8 -21.72 -8.04 -8.87
N ALA A 9 -21.93 -6.83 -9.39
CA ALA A 9 -22.92 -5.89 -8.89
C ALA A 9 -23.38 -4.96 -10.02
N PRO A 10 -24.69 -4.92 -10.39
CA PRO A 10 -25.16 -4.23 -11.60
C PRO A 10 -24.77 -2.75 -11.73
N GLY A 11 -24.52 -2.05 -10.62
CA GLY A 11 -24.10 -0.65 -10.61
C GLY A 11 -22.59 -0.40 -10.74
N TRP A 12 -21.75 -1.45 -10.72
CA TRP A 12 -20.30 -1.32 -10.68
C TRP A 12 -19.69 -1.27 -12.07
N TRP A 13 -18.58 -0.54 -12.22
CA TRP A 13 -17.70 -0.59 -13.39
C TRP A 13 -16.48 -1.44 -13.08
N ASP A 14 -16.61 -2.76 -13.19
CA ASP A 14 -15.51 -3.72 -12.96
C ASP A 14 -15.04 -4.41 -14.25
N TYR A 15 -14.05 -5.31 -14.12
CA TYR A 15 -13.44 -6.02 -15.23
C TYR A 15 -14.42 -6.86 -16.05
N THR A 16 -15.56 -7.30 -15.49
CA THR A 16 -16.60 -8.08 -16.20
C THR A 16 -17.37 -7.23 -17.21
N THR A 17 -17.27 -5.91 -17.08
CA THR A 17 -17.89 -4.94 -17.98
C THR A 17 -16.99 -4.55 -19.16
N LEU A 18 -15.72 -4.99 -19.15
CA LEU A 18 -14.75 -4.70 -20.20
C LEU A 18 -15.09 -5.45 -21.50
N ASP A 19 -14.50 -4.97 -22.60
CA ASP A 19 -14.60 -5.67 -23.89
C ASP A 19 -13.98 -7.07 -23.78
N GLN A 20 -14.64 -8.05 -24.40
CA GLN A 20 -14.12 -9.42 -24.40
C GLN A 20 -12.79 -9.54 -25.14
N GLU A 21 -12.54 -8.72 -26.15
CA GLU A 21 -11.26 -8.70 -26.85
C GLU A 21 -10.14 -8.23 -25.91
N ILE A 22 -10.36 -7.16 -25.13
CA ILE A 22 -9.39 -6.68 -24.13
C ILE A 22 -9.08 -7.77 -23.10
N ILE A 23 -10.11 -8.49 -22.63
CA ILE A 23 -9.92 -9.58 -21.66
C ILE A 23 -9.10 -10.72 -22.28
N ARG A 24 -9.39 -11.12 -23.53
CA ARG A 24 -8.64 -12.17 -24.23
C ARG A 24 -7.19 -11.75 -24.49
N ASP A 25 -6.97 -10.50 -24.89
CA ASP A 25 -5.64 -9.96 -25.13
C ASP A 25 -4.83 -9.95 -23.83
N ALA A 26 -5.40 -9.47 -22.73
CA ALA A 26 -4.76 -9.49 -21.41
C ALA A 26 -4.45 -10.91 -20.93
N ALA A 27 -5.39 -11.85 -21.11
CA ALA A 27 -5.20 -13.26 -20.77
C ALA A 27 -4.16 -13.97 -21.63
N SER A 28 -3.83 -13.43 -22.81
CA SER A 28 -2.79 -13.97 -23.69
C SER A 28 -1.38 -13.47 -23.40
N LEU A 29 -1.23 -12.53 -22.47
CA LEU A 29 0.07 -11.96 -22.11
C LEU A 29 0.96 -13.02 -21.46
N THR A 30 2.15 -13.23 -22.03
CA THR A 30 3.23 -14.01 -21.41
C THR A 30 4.13 -13.08 -20.58
N PRO A 31 4.95 -13.61 -19.65
CA PRO A 31 5.94 -12.81 -18.92
C PRO A 31 6.86 -11.98 -19.82
N GLU A 32 7.30 -12.54 -20.96
CA GLU A 32 8.16 -11.85 -21.92
C GLU A 32 7.44 -10.68 -22.60
N ILE A 33 6.13 -10.83 -22.87
CA ILE A 33 5.31 -9.76 -23.42
C ILE A 33 5.07 -8.69 -22.36
N MET A 34 4.73 -9.09 -21.13
CA MET A 34 4.53 -8.16 -20.01
C MET A 34 5.75 -7.29 -19.74
N ALA A 35 6.96 -7.88 -19.72
CA ALA A 35 8.20 -7.14 -19.53
C ALA A 35 8.38 -6.01 -20.58
N ARG A 36 7.99 -6.28 -21.83
CA ARG A 36 8.07 -5.32 -22.95
C ARG A 36 7.02 -4.21 -22.89
N LEU A 37 6.02 -4.30 -22.00
CA LEU A 37 5.06 -3.21 -21.78
C LEU A 37 5.68 -2.01 -21.04
N SER A 38 6.87 -2.17 -20.48
CA SER A 38 7.65 -1.08 -19.87
C SER A 38 7.88 0.08 -20.85
N ARG A 39 7.70 1.30 -20.37
CA ARG A 39 7.73 2.55 -21.14
C ARG A 39 8.00 3.75 -20.21
N PRO A 40 8.37 4.94 -20.70
CA PRO A 40 8.55 6.11 -19.83
C PRO A 40 7.34 6.34 -18.92
N GLY A 41 7.56 6.37 -17.59
CA GLY A 41 6.51 6.50 -16.59
C GLY A 41 5.81 5.20 -16.17
N PHE A 42 6.16 4.05 -16.74
CA PHE A 42 5.61 2.73 -16.36
C PHE A 42 6.65 1.62 -16.51
N LYS A 43 7.00 0.96 -15.42
CA LYS A 43 8.01 -0.10 -15.40
C LYS A 43 7.36 -1.41 -14.95
N VAL A 44 7.61 -2.47 -15.71
CA VAL A 44 7.29 -3.84 -15.30
C VAL A 44 8.57 -4.46 -14.76
N VAL A 45 8.52 -4.93 -13.51
CA VAL A 45 9.61 -5.67 -12.87
C VAL A 45 9.08 -7.07 -12.55
N LEU A 46 9.81 -8.09 -12.99
CA LEU A 46 9.53 -9.48 -12.69
C LEU A 46 10.55 -9.97 -11.67
N TYR A 47 10.07 -10.63 -10.63
CA TYR A 47 10.89 -11.23 -9.57
C TYR A 47 10.79 -12.74 -9.67
N GLU A 48 11.92 -13.43 -9.49
CA GLU A 48 11.99 -14.89 -9.61
C GLU A 48 11.44 -15.58 -8.35
N THR A 49 11.54 -14.93 -7.19
CA THR A 49 11.01 -15.46 -5.92
C THR A 49 10.16 -14.45 -5.18
N LEU A 50 9.29 -14.96 -4.30
CA LEU A 50 8.47 -14.12 -3.43
C LEU A 50 9.32 -13.30 -2.45
N GLU A 51 10.41 -13.85 -1.94
CA GLU A 51 11.30 -13.15 -1.03
C GLU A 51 11.97 -11.95 -1.68
N GLU A 52 12.38 -12.06 -2.95
CA GLU A 52 12.89 -10.93 -3.72
C GLU A 52 11.82 -9.85 -3.90
N PHE A 53 10.59 -10.26 -4.21
CA PHE A 53 9.45 -9.36 -4.34
C PHE A 53 9.15 -8.60 -3.02
N TYR A 54 9.00 -9.32 -1.90
CA TYR A 54 8.74 -8.71 -0.60
C TYR A 54 9.89 -7.79 -0.14
N LEU A 55 11.14 -8.18 -0.41
CA LEU A 55 12.27 -7.30 -0.13
C LEU A 55 12.24 -6.04 -0.99
N ALA A 56 11.87 -6.15 -2.27
CA ALA A 56 11.72 -4.99 -3.13
C ALA A 56 10.63 -4.03 -2.65
N GLU A 57 9.46 -4.55 -2.25
CA GLU A 57 8.41 -3.74 -1.64
C GLU A 57 8.87 -3.08 -0.35
N ALA A 58 9.60 -3.80 0.51
CA ALA A 58 10.17 -3.22 1.73
C ALA A 58 11.19 -2.11 1.41
N LEU A 59 12.00 -2.28 0.37
CA LEU A 59 12.98 -1.27 -0.05
C LEU A 59 12.32 0.01 -0.58
N GLU A 60 11.09 -0.05 -1.10
CA GLU A 60 10.34 1.16 -1.47
C GLU A 60 9.94 2.00 -0.24
N TYR A 61 9.59 1.37 0.89
CA TYR A 61 9.41 2.07 2.17
C TYR A 61 10.69 2.77 2.58
N ILE A 62 11.81 2.04 2.59
CA ILE A 62 13.11 2.57 3.01
C ILE A 62 13.53 3.74 2.10
N THR A 63 13.45 3.57 0.79
CA THR A 63 13.79 4.61 -0.19
C THR A 63 12.92 5.86 -0.02
N ALA A 64 11.64 5.70 0.28
CA ALA A 64 10.74 6.83 0.54
C ALA A 64 11.10 7.55 1.84
N TRP A 65 11.27 6.81 2.94
CA TRP A 65 11.51 7.39 4.26
C TRP A 65 12.93 7.94 4.44
N GLU A 66 13.93 7.47 3.71
CA GLU A 66 15.26 8.07 3.65
C GLU A 66 15.24 9.54 3.17
N GLN A 67 14.21 9.94 2.43
CA GLN A 67 14.04 11.32 1.96
C GLN A 67 13.40 12.23 3.02
N SER A 68 12.93 11.67 4.14
CA SER A 68 12.15 12.39 5.13
C SER A 68 13.03 13.16 6.11
N THR A 69 12.78 14.46 6.26
CA THR A 69 13.43 15.31 7.26
C THR A 69 12.39 16.08 8.06
N PRO A 70 12.69 16.62 9.26
CA PRO A 70 11.72 17.41 10.02
C PRO A 70 11.11 18.58 9.23
N ASP A 71 11.91 19.22 8.37
CA ASP A 71 11.46 20.35 7.55
C ASP A 71 10.80 19.91 6.23
N ASN A 72 11.07 18.69 5.77
CA ASN A 72 10.52 18.12 4.54
C ASN A 72 10.09 16.67 4.80
N PRO A 73 8.99 16.47 5.55
CA PRO A 73 8.51 15.13 5.86
C PRO A 73 8.03 14.42 4.60
N VAL A 74 8.30 13.11 4.53
CA VAL A 74 7.90 12.24 3.43
C VAL A 74 7.17 11.03 4.01
N GLY A 75 6.14 10.57 3.32
CA GLY A 75 5.49 9.32 3.69
C GLY A 75 5.17 8.43 2.53
N ILE A 76 4.52 7.33 2.88
CA ILE A 76 4.08 6.27 1.99
C ILE A 76 2.64 5.92 2.31
N CYS A 77 1.87 5.60 1.27
CA CYS A 77 0.56 4.98 1.40
C CYS A 77 0.69 3.50 1.06
N GLY A 78 0.35 2.63 2.01
CA GLY A 78 0.55 1.19 1.90
C GLY A 78 -0.77 0.41 2.05
N PRO A 79 -0.96 -0.67 1.27
CA PRO A 79 -2.01 -1.64 1.54
C PRO A 79 -1.58 -2.50 2.73
N ILE A 80 -2.51 -3.24 3.32
CA ILE A 80 -2.13 -4.27 4.29
C ILE A 80 -1.54 -5.53 3.63
N GLY A 81 -1.90 -5.79 2.36
CA GLY A 81 -1.51 -6.99 1.62
C GLY A 81 -0.57 -6.67 0.46
N PRO A 82 0.54 -7.43 0.25
CA PRO A 82 1.02 -8.53 1.11
C PRO A 82 1.41 -8.04 2.51
N THR A 83 1.57 -8.96 3.47
CA THR A 83 1.95 -8.59 4.85
C THR A 83 3.43 -8.91 5.15
N GLU A 84 4.03 -9.75 4.32
CA GLU A 84 5.34 -10.38 4.49
C GLU A 84 6.51 -9.38 4.38
N GLN A 85 6.32 -8.26 3.68
CA GLN A 85 7.26 -7.15 3.60
C GLN A 85 7.32 -6.32 4.89
N LEU A 86 6.24 -6.26 5.69
CA LEU A 86 6.17 -5.39 6.87
C LEU A 86 7.26 -5.69 7.93
N PRO A 87 7.53 -6.96 8.30
CA PRO A 87 8.64 -7.28 9.18
C PRO A 87 10.02 -6.98 8.58
N LEU A 88 10.15 -7.05 7.25
CA LEU A 88 11.40 -6.71 6.55
C LEU A 88 11.66 -5.21 6.63
N VAL A 89 10.64 -4.37 6.46
CA VAL A 89 10.73 -2.91 6.67
C VAL A 89 11.26 -2.62 8.08
N ALA A 90 10.65 -3.19 9.11
CA ALA A 90 11.06 -2.94 10.49
C ALA A 90 12.51 -3.37 10.75
N ARG A 91 12.90 -4.54 10.23
CA ARG A 91 14.28 -5.03 10.32
C ARG A 91 15.27 -4.09 9.63
N LEU A 92 14.97 -3.66 8.40
CA LEU A 92 15.84 -2.74 7.65
C LEU A 92 16.01 -1.41 8.37
N VAL A 93 14.91 -0.81 8.89
CA VAL A 93 15.00 0.43 9.68
C VAL A 93 15.93 0.26 10.88
N ASN A 94 15.80 -0.84 11.61
CA ASN A 94 16.61 -1.11 12.80
C ASN A 94 18.08 -1.36 12.48
N ASP A 95 18.35 -2.26 11.51
CA ASP A 95 19.68 -2.74 11.15
C ASP A 95 20.50 -1.64 10.45
N LEU A 96 19.84 -0.77 9.67
CA LEU A 96 20.47 0.40 9.02
C LEU A 96 20.51 1.64 9.93
N ASN A 97 19.94 1.56 11.14
CA ASN A 97 19.80 2.69 12.05
C ASN A 97 19.13 3.92 11.38
N LEU A 98 18.12 3.66 10.54
CA LEU A 98 17.42 4.68 9.79
C LEU A 98 16.45 5.42 10.73
N ASN A 99 16.66 6.71 10.92
CA ASN A 99 15.74 7.52 11.73
C ASN A 99 14.54 7.96 10.90
N VAL A 100 13.39 7.32 11.12
CA VAL A 100 12.14 7.58 10.40
C VAL A 100 11.16 8.44 11.21
N LYS A 101 11.62 9.15 12.24
CA LYS A 101 10.75 9.96 13.13
C LYS A 101 9.92 11.02 12.43
N SER A 102 10.47 11.62 11.37
CA SER A 102 9.80 12.63 10.55
C SER A 102 8.90 12.03 9.48
N ALA A 103 8.98 10.72 9.25
CA ALA A 103 8.26 10.06 8.18
C ALA A 103 6.79 9.84 8.53
N HIS A 104 5.97 9.64 7.49
CA HIS A 104 4.54 9.41 7.61
C HIS A 104 4.12 8.09 6.96
N PHE A 105 3.03 7.53 7.45
CA PHE A 105 2.38 6.36 6.88
C PHE A 105 0.88 6.59 6.77
N TRP A 106 0.30 6.20 5.63
CA TRP A 106 -1.13 6.11 5.43
C TRP A 106 -1.52 4.67 5.13
N GLY A 107 -2.33 4.06 6.00
CA GLY A 107 -3.00 2.81 5.66
C GLY A 107 -4.10 3.08 4.63
N MET A 108 -4.21 2.24 3.60
CA MET A 108 -5.15 2.45 2.48
C MET A 108 -6.62 2.36 2.87
N ASP A 109 -6.97 1.38 3.68
CA ASP A 109 -8.33 1.00 4.03
C ASP A 109 -8.40 0.34 5.41
N GLU A 110 -9.63 0.06 5.86
CA GLU A 110 -9.92 -0.72 7.06
C GLU A 110 -11.32 -1.35 6.88
N TRP A 111 -11.57 -2.46 7.56
CA TRP A 111 -12.89 -3.08 7.57
C TRP A 111 -13.95 -2.12 8.12
N PHE A 112 -15.13 -2.13 7.49
CA PHE A 112 -16.29 -1.38 7.95
C PHE A 112 -17.38 -2.34 8.46
N LEU A 113 -17.60 -2.30 9.78
CA LEU A 113 -18.47 -3.19 10.53
C LEU A 113 -19.54 -2.35 11.25
N ASP A 114 -20.81 -2.59 10.96
CA ASP A 114 -21.94 -2.01 11.69
C ASP A 114 -21.90 -0.47 11.85
N GLY A 115 -21.46 0.23 10.80
CA GLY A 115 -21.39 1.70 10.79
C GLY A 115 -20.09 2.28 11.35
N LYS A 116 -19.10 1.45 11.69
CA LYS A 116 -17.79 1.86 12.21
C LYS A 116 -16.65 1.08 11.56
N GLU A 117 -15.43 1.61 11.64
CA GLU A 117 -14.23 0.85 11.33
C GLU A 117 -14.01 -0.29 12.34
N ALA A 118 -13.34 -1.36 11.92
CA ALA A 118 -12.86 -2.36 12.86
C ALA A 118 -11.86 -1.72 13.84
N PRO A 119 -12.01 -1.97 15.17
CA PRO A 119 -11.08 -1.42 16.14
C PRO A 119 -9.71 -2.10 16.02
N PRO A 120 -8.60 -1.44 16.39
CA PRO A 120 -7.25 -2.04 16.37
C PRO A 120 -7.06 -3.25 17.27
N THR A 121 -8.03 -3.57 18.14
CA THR A 121 -8.03 -4.81 18.92
C THR A 121 -8.60 -6.00 18.15
N HIS A 122 -9.35 -5.75 17.07
CA HIS A 122 -9.98 -6.77 16.25
C HIS A 122 -8.91 -7.62 15.55
N PRO A 123 -9.03 -8.97 15.52
CA PRO A 123 -8.00 -9.85 14.97
C PRO A 123 -7.74 -9.65 13.47
N LEU A 124 -8.68 -9.06 12.72
CA LEU A 124 -8.56 -8.78 11.28
C LEU A 124 -8.33 -7.30 10.97
N SER A 125 -8.11 -6.43 11.97
CA SER A 125 -7.85 -5.01 11.70
C SER A 125 -6.54 -4.84 10.95
N PHE A 126 -6.57 -3.99 9.92
CA PHE A 126 -5.39 -3.66 9.13
C PHE A 126 -4.45 -2.77 9.93
N GLU A 127 -4.98 -1.78 10.66
CA GLU A 127 -4.18 -0.97 11.59
C GLU A 127 -3.45 -1.85 12.63
N LYS A 128 -4.12 -2.89 13.14
CA LYS A 128 -3.48 -3.83 14.07
C LYS A 128 -2.28 -4.52 13.44
N ALA A 129 -2.46 -5.07 12.23
CA ALA A 129 -1.41 -5.81 11.55
C ALA A 129 -0.22 -4.91 11.17
N ASP A 130 -0.47 -3.69 10.67
CA ASP A 130 0.58 -2.68 10.44
C ASP A 130 1.41 -2.41 11.69
N ARG A 131 0.73 -2.21 12.83
CA ARG A 131 1.39 -1.95 14.12
C ARG A 131 2.19 -3.15 14.60
N GLU A 132 1.60 -4.35 14.61
CA GLU A 132 2.22 -5.55 15.18
C GLU A 132 3.34 -6.12 14.31
N MET A 133 3.25 -5.96 12.99
CA MET A 133 4.19 -6.53 12.03
C MET A 133 5.30 -5.56 11.64
N CYS A 134 5.06 -4.25 11.65
CA CYS A 134 6.05 -3.22 11.31
C CYS A 134 6.34 -2.27 12.49
N PHE A 135 5.43 -1.34 12.79
CA PHE A 135 5.77 -0.14 13.57
C PHE A 135 6.20 -0.44 15.01
N SER A 136 5.58 -1.42 15.67
CA SER A 136 5.94 -1.81 17.05
C SER A 136 7.25 -2.61 17.13
N ARG A 137 7.77 -3.07 15.98
CA ARG A 137 9.05 -3.77 15.88
C ARG A 137 10.21 -2.83 15.58
N ILE A 138 9.94 -1.61 15.14
CA ILE A 138 10.96 -0.57 14.96
C ILE A 138 11.37 -0.04 16.34
N ARG A 139 12.67 0.17 16.57
CA ARG A 139 13.16 0.71 17.83
C ARG A 139 12.55 2.09 18.11
N ASN A 140 12.20 2.33 19.38
CA ASN A 140 11.55 3.58 19.83
C ASN A 140 12.36 4.84 19.54
N ASP A 141 13.69 4.74 19.43
CA ASP A 141 14.56 5.87 19.08
C ASP A 141 14.57 6.20 17.58
N LEU A 142 13.97 5.36 16.74
CA LEU A 142 13.91 5.50 15.28
C LEU A 142 12.49 5.68 14.72
N VAL A 143 11.48 5.05 15.33
CA VAL A 143 10.11 5.01 14.80
C VAL A 143 9.41 6.38 14.81
N MET A 144 8.53 6.60 13.84
CA MET A 144 7.62 7.76 13.81
C MET A 144 6.61 7.73 14.96
N PRO A 145 6.14 8.90 15.43
CA PRO A 145 5.09 8.99 16.44
C PRO A 145 3.72 8.60 15.86
N ASP A 146 2.77 8.24 16.74
CA ASP A 146 1.39 7.90 16.33
C ASP A 146 0.70 9.01 15.53
N ALA A 147 1.04 10.29 15.76
CA ALA A 147 0.50 11.40 14.99
C ALA A 147 0.87 11.37 13.49
N ASN A 148 1.88 10.56 13.12
CA ASN A 148 2.33 10.37 11.75
C ASN A 148 1.78 9.07 11.12
N LEU A 149 1.04 8.26 11.90
CA LEU A 149 0.37 7.04 11.43
C LEU A 149 -1.11 7.34 11.19
N HIS A 150 -1.50 7.37 9.92
CA HIS A 150 -2.83 7.78 9.49
C HIS A 150 -3.63 6.55 9.03
N PHE A 151 -4.69 6.22 9.74
CA PHE A 151 -5.60 5.13 9.39
C PHE A 151 -7.01 5.66 9.15
N PRO A 152 -7.70 5.22 8.07
CA PRO A 152 -9.05 5.67 7.79
C PRO A 152 -10.02 5.18 8.88
N LYS A 153 -11.00 6.02 9.18
CA LYS A 153 -12.10 5.74 10.10
C LYS A 153 -13.42 5.92 9.35
N ALA A 154 -14.53 5.51 9.95
CA ALA A 154 -15.87 5.67 9.39
C ALA A 154 -16.15 7.13 8.93
N ASP A 155 -15.77 8.09 9.77
CA ASP A 155 -15.65 9.49 9.34
C ASP A 155 -14.26 9.74 8.74
N THR A 156 -14.24 9.85 7.41
CA THR A 156 -13.00 10.06 6.64
C THR A 156 -12.53 11.51 6.63
N ALA A 157 -13.26 12.46 7.24
CA ALA A 157 -12.91 13.89 7.17
C ALA A 157 -11.50 14.18 7.71
N VAL A 158 -11.12 13.57 8.84
CA VAL A 158 -9.78 13.74 9.44
C VAL A 158 -8.71 13.10 8.57
N TYR A 159 -8.94 11.87 8.11
CA TYR A 159 -8.00 11.16 7.24
C TYR A 159 -7.76 11.92 5.93
N ARG A 160 -8.81 12.42 5.28
CA ARG A 160 -8.71 13.25 4.06
C ARG A 160 -7.99 14.57 4.29
N LYS A 161 -8.26 15.23 5.42
CA LYS A 161 -7.57 16.47 5.79
C LYS A 161 -6.06 16.26 5.96
N SER A 162 -5.63 15.07 6.39
CA SER A 162 -4.19 14.76 6.52
C SER A 162 -3.44 14.84 5.18
N TRP A 163 -4.11 14.61 4.05
CA TRP A 163 -3.50 14.71 2.71
C TRP A 163 -3.13 16.15 2.34
N GLU A 164 -3.78 17.14 2.95
CA GLU A 164 -3.55 18.57 2.75
C GLU A 164 -2.53 19.13 3.75
N SER A 165 -1.88 18.29 4.56
CA SER A 165 -0.87 18.71 5.54
C SER A 165 0.41 19.27 4.93
N GLY A 166 0.62 19.12 3.62
CA GLY A 166 1.85 19.47 2.92
C GLY A 166 2.92 18.36 2.93
N VAL A 167 2.65 17.22 3.58
CA VAL A 167 3.55 16.06 3.57
C VAL A 167 3.43 15.33 2.24
N ARG A 168 4.57 15.07 1.58
CA ARG A 168 4.59 14.37 0.28
C ARG A 168 4.48 12.86 0.49
N CYS A 169 3.47 12.25 -0.13
CA CYS A 169 3.41 10.80 -0.32
C CYS A 169 4.32 10.42 -1.49
N ALA A 170 5.51 9.88 -1.22
CA ALA A 170 6.49 9.55 -2.25
C ALA A 170 6.15 8.26 -3.01
N VAL A 171 5.51 7.32 -2.32
CA VAL A 171 5.14 6.01 -2.86
C VAL A 171 3.71 5.70 -2.44
N MET A 172 2.96 5.09 -3.33
CA MET A 172 1.68 4.45 -3.04
C MET A 172 1.77 3.01 -3.56
N GLN A 173 1.88 2.05 -2.65
CA GLN A 173 1.90 0.63 -3.00
C GLN A 173 0.48 0.11 -3.14
N GLY A 174 0.26 -0.91 -3.95
CA GLY A 174 -1.07 -1.49 -4.09
C GLY A 174 -0.98 -2.93 -4.54
N GLY A 175 -1.96 -3.72 -4.12
CA GLY A 175 -2.16 -5.09 -4.60
C GLY A 175 -3.32 -5.17 -5.56
N GLN A 176 -3.29 -6.15 -6.45
CA GLN A 176 -4.43 -6.55 -7.26
C GLN A 176 -4.75 -8.00 -6.90
N GLY A 177 -5.91 -8.22 -6.28
CA GLY A 177 -6.40 -9.57 -5.96
C GLY A 177 -7.00 -10.27 -7.18
N ASP A 178 -7.08 -11.60 -7.11
CA ASP A 178 -7.90 -12.40 -8.01
C ASP A 178 -9.39 -12.24 -7.69
N VAL A 179 -10.25 -12.47 -8.69
CA VAL A 179 -11.72 -12.51 -8.51
C VAL A 179 -12.24 -13.91 -8.74
#